data_AF-A0A1Z9NGS4-F1
#
_entry.id   AF-A0A1Z9NGS4-F1
#
_cell.length_a   1.000
_cell.length_b   1.000
_cell.length_c   1.000
_cell.angle_alpha   90.00
_cell.angle_beta   90.00
_cell.angle_gamma   90.00
#
_symmetry.space_group_name_H-M   'P 1'
#
loop_
_entity.id
_entity.type
_entity.pdbx_description
1 polymer ?
#
loop_
_entity_poly.entity_id
_entity_poly.type
_entity_poly.pdbx_seq_one_letter_code
_entity_poly.pdbx_strand_id
1 'polypeptide(L)'
;MSDAGEIEIFQRWLQSKLAATQHIEDPVERDRRRTHIESAISEAIFFRESLEKLESLESPAPFIERSSAVRSIDNSEHAVSTKDGKKCVKCSSDLVEDLSFCPICGEEN
;
A
#
# COMPACT_ATOMS: atom_id res chain seq x y z
N MET A 1 -31.61 -13.41 -14.45
CA MET A 1 -31.13 -12.09 -14.91
C MET A 1 -29.96 -11.77 -14.01
N SER A 2 -28.74 -11.81 -14.54
CA SER A 2 -27.54 -11.45 -13.78
C SER A 2 -27.67 -9.99 -13.36
N ASP A 3 -27.47 -9.72 -12.08
CA ASP A 3 -27.41 -8.35 -11.58
C ASP A 3 -26.30 -7.63 -12.33
N ALA A 4 -26.60 -6.52 -12.99
CA ALA A 4 -25.62 -5.78 -13.76
C ALA A 4 -24.53 -5.30 -12.81
N GLY A 5 -23.26 -5.43 -13.19
CA GLY A 5 -22.14 -5.00 -12.33
C GLY A 5 -22.26 -3.51 -11.99
N GLU A 6 -21.78 -3.09 -10.82
CA GLU A 6 -21.88 -1.68 -10.38
C GLU A 6 -21.34 -0.69 -11.43
N ILE A 7 -20.28 -1.08 -12.15
CA ILE A 7 -19.68 -0.31 -13.24
C ILE A 7 -20.64 -0.14 -14.43
N GLU A 8 -21.43 -1.18 -14.77
CA GLU A 8 -22.41 -1.12 -15.86
C GLU A 8 -23.59 -0.21 -15.48
N ILE A 9 -24.03 -0.28 -14.22
CA ILE A 9 -25.07 0.61 -13.68
C ILE A 9 -24.57 2.06 -13.74
N PHE A 10 -23.33 2.30 -13.32
CA PHE A 10 -22.71 3.63 -13.39
C PHE A 10 -22.59 4.14 -14.84
N GLN A 11 -22.14 3.30 -15.77
CA GLN A 11 -22.08 3.67 -17.20
C GLN A 11 -23.46 4.03 -17.74
N ARG A 12 -24.50 3.24 -17.41
CA ARG A 12 -25.87 3.53 -17.86
C ARG A 12 -26.42 4.81 -17.27
N TRP A 13 -26.08 5.12 -16.02
CA TRP A 13 -26.40 6.40 -15.40
C TRP A 13 -25.70 7.57 -16.11
N LEU A 14 -24.42 7.44 -16.46
CA LEU A 14 -23.69 8.45 -17.24
C LEU A 14 -24.32 8.68 -18.62
N GLN A 15 -24.75 7.61 -19.31
CA GLN A 15 -25.45 7.71 -20.59
C GLN A 15 -26.79 8.46 -20.46
N SER A 16 -27.53 8.22 -19.39
CA SER A 16 -28.75 9.00 -19.08
C SER A 16 -28.43 10.47 -18.82
N LYS A 17 -27.35 10.77 -18.08
CA LYS A 17 -26.88 12.14 -17.86
C LYS A 17 -26.42 12.81 -19.15
N LEU A 18 -25.80 12.07 -20.08
CA LEU A 18 -25.42 12.57 -21.38
C LEU A 18 -26.65 13.01 -22.18
N ALA A 19 -27.71 12.20 -22.23
CA ALA A 19 -28.96 12.57 -22.88
C ALA A 19 -29.59 13.82 -22.25
N ALA A 20 -29.51 13.95 -20.93
CA ALA A 20 -30.02 15.12 -20.22
C ALA A 20 -29.30 16.43 -20.60
N THR A 21 -28.06 16.39 -21.09
CA THR A 21 -27.33 17.60 -21.53
C THR A 21 -28.01 18.35 -22.67
N GLN A 22 -28.86 17.68 -23.46
CA GLN A 22 -29.62 18.32 -24.54
C GLN A 22 -30.55 19.44 -24.04
N HIS A 23 -30.93 19.42 -22.76
CA HIS A 23 -31.80 20.41 -22.14
C HIS A 23 -31.03 21.62 -21.58
N ILE A 24 -29.71 21.67 -21.74
CA ILE A 24 -28.90 22.83 -21.32
C ILE A 24 -29.05 23.92 -22.39
N GLU A 25 -29.56 25.09 -21.96
CA GLU A 25 -29.83 26.24 -22.81
C GLU A 25 -28.55 26.86 -23.39
N ASP A 26 -27.54 27.10 -22.54
CA ASP A 26 -26.25 27.65 -22.97
C ASP A 26 -25.46 26.60 -23.79
N PRO A 27 -25.16 26.87 -25.08
CA PRO A 27 -24.41 25.95 -25.91
C PRO A 27 -22.99 25.67 -25.40
N VAL A 28 -22.32 26.66 -24.79
CA VAL A 28 -20.95 26.48 -24.32
C VAL A 28 -20.91 25.56 -23.11
N GLU A 29 -21.77 25.82 -22.12
CA GLU A 29 -21.89 24.93 -20.96
C GLU A 29 -22.40 23.54 -21.35
N ARG A 30 -23.33 23.44 -22.32
CA ARG A 30 -23.79 22.15 -22.84
C ARG A 30 -22.64 21.33 -23.39
N ASP A 31 -21.84 21.90 -24.28
CA ASP A 31 -20.73 21.19 -24.93
C ASP A 31 -19.62 20.85 -23.92
N ARG A 32 -19.34 21.75 -22.97
CA ARG A 32 -18.42 21.47 -21.86
C ARG A 32 -18.91 20.29 -21.02
N ARG A 33 -20.17 20.31 -20.61
CA ARG A 33 -20.76 19.26 -19.78
C ARG A 33 -20.82 17.93 -20.52
N ARG A 34 -21.15 17.97 -21.81
CA ARG A 34 -21.20 16.81 -22.70
C ARG A 34 -19.82 16.16 -22.82
N THR A 35 -18.79 16.93 -23.17
CA THR A 35 -17.40 16.45 -23.27
C THR A 35 -16.96 15.77 -21.98
N HIS A 36 -17.25 16.38 -20.82
CA HIS A 36 -16.89 15.82 -19.52
C HIS A 36 -17.56 14.46 -19.25
N ILE A 37 -18.85 14.33 -19.60
CA ILE A 37 -19.57 13.05 -19.44
C ILE A 37 -19.07 12.00 -20.43
N GLU A 38 -18.78 12.39 -21.68
CA GLU A 38 -18.20 11.48 -22.69
C GLU A 38 -16.83 10.95 -22.25
N SER A 39 -15.96 11.80 -21.69
CA SER A 39 -14.69 11.35 -21.08
C SER A 39 -14.91 10.40 -19.91
N ALA A 40 -15.87 10.67 -19.02
CA ALA A 40 -16.17 9.76 -17.91
C ALA A 40 -16.69 8.39 -18.41
N ILE A 41 -17.47 8.37 -19.49
CA ILE A 41 -17.94 7.12 -20.11
C ILE A 41 -16.76 6.34 -20.70
N SER A 42 -15.84 7.00 -21.42
CA SER A 42 -14.66 6.31 -21.97
C SER A 42 -13.78 5.72 -20.88
N GLU A 43 -13.55 6.44 -19.79
CA GLU A 43 -12.79 5.93 -18.65
C GLU A 43 -13.47 4.74 -17.96
N ALA A 44 -14.80 4.77 -17.81
CA ALA A 44 -15.55 3.66 -17.24
C ALA A 44 -15.47 2.39 -18.11
N ILE A 45 -15.49 2.54 -19.43
CA ILE A 45 -15.31 1.43 -20.38
C ILE A 45 -13.89 0.87 -20.26
N PHE A 46 -12.87 1.74 -20.29
CA PHE A 46 -11.48 1.34 -20.18
C PHE A 46 -11.21 0.60 -18.86
N PHE A 47 -11.75 1.10 -17.75
CA PHE A 47 -11.62 0.45 -16.45
C PHE A 47 -12.23 -0.95 -16.44
N ARG A 48 -13.43 -1.13 -17.01
CA ARG A 48 -14.05 -2.46 -17.13
C ARG A 48 -13.19 -3.40 -17.96
N GLU A 49 -12.70 -2.97 -19.11
CA GLU A 49 -11.80 -3.78 -19.94
C GLU A 49 -10.50 -4.14 -19.22
N SER A 50 -9.96 -3.22 -18.41
CA SER A 50 -8.79 -3.49 -17.58
C SER A 50 -9.07 -4.55 -16.52
N LEU A 51 -10.24 -4.53 -15.88
CA LEU A 51 -10.64 -5.58 -14.92
C LEU A 51 -10.80 -6.93 -15.61
N GLU A 52 -11.49 -6.99 -16.75
CA GLU A 52 -11.65 -8.23 -17.53
C GLU A 52 -10.29 -8.80 -17.94
N LYS A 53 -9.34 -7.94 -18.34
CA LYS A 53 -7.96 -8.36 -18.65
C LYS A 53 -7.26 -8.92 -17.41
N LEU A 54 -7.40 -8.28 -16.25
CA LEU A 54 -6.81 -8.76 -15.00
C LEU A 54 -7.40 -10.09 -14.55
N GLU A 55 -8.71 -10.29 -14.71
CA GLU A 55 -9.37 -11.58 -14.44
C GLU A 55 -8.94 -12.67 -15.41
N SER A 56 -8.74 -12.32 -16.69
CA SER A 56 -8.29 -13.27 -17.73
C SER A 56 -6.83 -13.70 -17.57
N LEU A 57 -6.02 -12.86 -16.93
CA LEU A 57 -4.68 -13.24 -16.52
C LEU A 57 -4.85 -14.17 -15.31
N GLU A 58 -4.68 -15.49 -15.52
CA GLU A 58 -4.40 -16.47 -14.45
C GLU A 58 -3.03 -16.17 -13.80
N SER A 59 -2.70 -14.90 -13.55
CA SER A 59 -1.46 -14.50 -12.96
C SER A 59 -1.55 -14.79 -11.47
N PRO A 60 -0.65 -15.62 -10.92
CA PRO A 60 -0.59 -15.80 -9.47
C PRO A 60 -0.37 -14.42 -8.85
N ALA A 61 -1.03 -14.19 -7.70
CA ALA A 61 -0.90 -12.95 -6.96
C ALA A 61 0.60 -12.58 -6.84
N PRO A 62 0.98 -11.31 -7.06
CA PRO A 62 2.39 -10.89 -7.05
C PRO A 62 3.07 -11.14 -5.69
N PHE A 63 2.27 -11.43 -4.66
CA PHE A 63 2.73 -11.82 -3.34
C PHE A 63 2.78 -13.35 -3.22
N ILE A 64 3.98 -13.88 -3.05
CA ILE A 64 4.20 -15.28 -2.72
C ILE A 64 3.97 -15.43 -1.22
N GLU A 65 2.88 -16.07 -0.82
CA GLU A 65 2.70 -16.51 0.56
C GLU A 65 3.73 -17.62 0.87
N ARG A 66 4.69 -17.31 1.73
CA ARG A 66 5.67 -18.29 2.21
C ARG A 66 5.19 -18.85 3.53
N SER A 67 5.08 -20.17 3.62
CA SER A 67 4.68 -20.89 4.82
C SER A 67 5.70 -20.79 5.96
N SER A 68 6.93 -20.36 5.68
CA SER A 68 8.02 -20.25 6.66
C SER A 68 8.59 -18.84 6.73
N ALA A 69 8.93 -18.41 7.95
CA ALA A 69 9.65 -17.17 8.18
C ALA A 69 10.98 -17.15 7.39
N VAL A 70 11.27 -16.02 6.75
CA VAL A 70 12.50 -15.84 5.95
C VAL A 70 13.76 -15.81 6.82
N ARG A 71 13.62 -15.61 8.14
CA ARG A 71 14.71 -15.70 9.12
C ARG A 71 14.33 -16.74 10.17
N SER A 72 15.18 -17.75 10.33
CA SER A 72 15.17 -18.60 11.52
C SER A 72 15.67 -17.75 12.68
N ILE A 73 14.77 -17.30 13.55
CA ILE A 73 15.17 -16.81 14.86
C ILE A 73 15.52 -18.06 15.67
N ASP A 74 16.76 -18.50 15.57
CA ASP A 74 17.29 -19.43 16.57
C ASP A 74 17.33 -18.66 17.88
N ASN A 75 16.36 -18.95 18.75
CA ASN A 75 16.30 -18.40 20.09
C ASN A 75 17.33 -19.12 20.98
N SER A 76 18.59 -19.20 20.53
CA SER A 76 19.69 -19.57 21.40
C SER A 76 19.93 -18.39 22.31
N GLU A 77 19.36 -18.46 23.51
CA GLU A 77 19.71 -17.60 24.63
C GLU A 77 21.23 -17.70 24.86
N HIS A 78 22.00 -16.84 24.19
CA HIS A 78 23.39 -16.62 24.52
C HIS A 78 23.39 -15.89 25.87
N ALA A 79 23.38 -16.65 26.95
CA ALA A 79 23.65 -16.16 28.28
C ALA A 79 25.04 -15.54 28.27
N VAL A 80 25.11 -14.21 28.16
CA VAL A 80 26.34 -13.44 28.27
C VAL A 80 26.80 -13.59 29.71
N SER A 81 27.77 -14.48 29.94
CA SER A 81 28.43 -14.64 31.23
C SER A 81 29.33 -13.43 31.46
N THR A 82 28.81 -12.40 32.15
CA THR A 82 29.61 -11.27 32.61
C THR A 82 30.45 -11.72 33.80
N LYS A 83 31.67 -12.18 33.55
CA LYS A 83 32.69 -12.28 34.59
C LYS A 83 33.24 -10.86 34.84
N ASP A 84 33.09 -10.40 36.07
CA ASP A 84 33.73 -9.24 36.72
C ASP A 84 34.18 -8.08 35.79
N GLY A 85 33.21 -7.40 35.19
CA GLY A 85 33.43 -6.20 34.38
C GLY A 85 33.79 -4.96 35.22
N LYS A 86 34.70 -4.13 34.71
CA LYS A 86 34.99 -2.79 35.27
C LYS A 86 33.71 -1.95 35.28
N LYS A 87 33.53 -1.03 36.23
CA LYS A 87 32.37 -0.13 36.25
C LYS A 87 32.69 1.22 35.65
N CYS A 88 31.76 1.78 34.87
CA CYS A 88 31.88 3.11 34.31
C CYS A 88 31.93 4.17 35.43
N VAL A 89 32.92 5.05 35.40
CA VAL A 89 33.10 6.10 36.43
C VAL A 89 31.93 7.08 36.47
N LYS A 90 31.26 7.30 35.34
CA LYS A 90 30.19 8.30 35.20
C LYS A 90 28.81 7.78 35.57
N CYS A 91 28.45 6.59 35.11
CA CYS A 91 27.10 6.04 35.31
C CYS A 91 27.07 4.76 36.14
N SER A 92 28.22 4.26 36.58
CA SER A 92 28.37 3.05 37.41
C SER A 92 27.83 1.76 36.78
N SER A 93 27.54 1.75 35.48
CA SER A 93 27.15 0.54 34.75
C SER A 93 28.36 -0.37 34.55
N ASP A 94 28.10 -1.67 34.45
CA ASP A 94 29.13 -2.64 34.12
C ASP A 94 29.59 -2.44 32.66
N LEU A 95 30.89 -2.30 32.48
CA LEU A 95 31.54 -2.17 31.18
C LEU A 95 31.78 -3.55 30.60
N VAL A 96 31.57 -3.67 29.30
CA VAL A 96 31.96 -4.85 28.54
C VAL A 96 33.47 -4.75 28.26
N GLU A 97 34.23 -5.78 28.59
CA GLU A 97 35.71 -5.76 28.58
C GLU A 97 36.34 -5.37 27.23
N ASP A 98 35.65 -5.64 26.12
CA ASP A 98 36.13 -5.39 24.75
C ASP A 98 35.73 -4.02 24.19
N LEU A 99 35.00 -3.19 24.95
CA LEU A 99 34.59 -1.85 24.55
C LEU A 99 35.42 -0.78 25.26
N SER A 100 36.02 0.12 24.48
CA SER A 100 36.76 1.28 25.00
C SER A 100 35.85 2.40 25.52
N PHE A 101 34.53 2.22 25.46
CA PHE A 101 33.54 3.20 25.87
C PHE A 101 32.34 2.54 26.55
N CYS A 102 31.64 3.29 27.38
CA CYS A 102 30.44 2.85 28.05
C CYS A 102 29.25 2.80 27.08
N PRO A 103 28.60 1.64 26.89
CA PRO A 103 27.47 1.51 25.98
C PRO A 103 26.19 2.22 26.47
N ILE A 104 26.13 2.62 27.75
CA ILE A 104 24.94 3.27 28.33
C ILE A 104 25.04 4.80 28.25
N CYS A 105 26.20 5.38 28.57
CA CYS A 105 26.36 6.83 28.61
C CYS A 105 27.34 7.40 27.58
N GLY A 106 28.03 6.55 26.82
CA GLY A 106 28.99 6.95 25.78
C GLY A 106 30.31 7.49 26.29
N GLU A 107 30.58 7.44 27.61
CA GLU A 107 31.86 7.90 28.17
C GLU A 107 32.97 6.91 27.83
N GLU A 108 34.10 7.39 27.31
CA GLU A 108 35.30 6.58 27.12
C GLU A 108 35.89 6.16 28.48
N ASN A 109 36.42 4.93 28.55
CA ASN A 109 36.95 4.32 29.78
C ASN A 109 38.18 5.01 30.35
#